data_AF-A0A8T3MM60-F1
#
_entry.id   AF-A0A8T3MM60-F1
#
_cell.length_a   1.000
_cell.length_b   1.000
_cell.length_c   1.000
_cell.angle_alpha   90.00
_cell.angle_beta   90.00
_cell.angle_gamma   90.00
#
_symmetry.space_group_name_H-M   'P 1'
#
loop_
_entity.id
_entity.type
_entity.pdbx_description
1 polymer ?
#
loop_
_entity_poly.entity_id
_entity_poly.type
_entity_poly.pdbx_seq_one_letter_code
_entity_poly.pdbx_strand_id
1 'polypeptide(L)'
;MFSAVHSDRSGRVYVSADWGACAFDGERTVEIGTAVPLPAGSTLVPLAREAEGLDRHGHARPLGQSRWALGAVLPAGYTRTLHPAYRDEGLRESPVAPLATAALCADDAGSLYVAAIPTAPSPVRPVEDGAVARTRPGNRLGRQLARCAREHACAGARAALRA
;
A
#
# COMPACT_ATOMS: atom_id res chain seq x y z
N MET A 1 -9.80 17.23 9.78
CA MET A 1 -9.83 16.71 8.39
C MET A 1 -8.40 16.31 8.06
N PHE A 2 -8.16 15.18 7.41
CA PHE A 2 -6.77 14.81 7.11
C PHE A 2 -6.24 15.58 5.89
N SER A 3 -4.95 15.88 5.91
CA SER A 3 -4.21 16.50 4.80
C SER A 3 -3.67 15.45 3.84
N ALA A 4 -3.64 15.79 2.54
CA ALA A 4 -3.06 14.94 1.51
C ALA A 4 -1.55 14.76 1.73
N VAL A 5 -1.04 13.56 1.44
CA VAL A 5 0.38 13.22 1.53
C VAL A 5 0.87 12.75 0.18
N HIS A 6 2.04 13.22 -0.23
CA HIS A 6 2.67 12.83 -1.48
C HIS A 6 4.18 12.66 -1.29
N SER A 7 4.84 12.17 -2.32
CA SER A 7 6.29 12.13 -2.40
C SER A 7 6.83 12.88 -3.60
N ASP A 8 8.11 13.22 -3.59
CA ASP A 8 8.82 13.61 -4.80
C ASP A 8 9.48 12.40 -5.48
N ARG A 9 10.14 12.64 -6.62
CA ARG A 9 10.87 11.59 -7.37
C ARG A 9 12.03 10.97 -6.58
N SER A 10 12.52 11.64 -5.53
CA SER A 10 13.59 11.13 -4.65
C SER A 10 13.04 10.30 -3.49
N GLY A 11 11.71 10.18 -3.36
CA GLY A 11 11.06 9.45 -2.28
C GLY A 11 10.95 10.24 -0.97
N ARG A 12 11.21 11.56 -0.98
CA ARG A 12 10.92 12.41 0.18
C ARG A 12 9.42 12.60 0.31
N VAL A 13 8.94 12.58 1.55
CA VAL A 13 7.51 12.67 1.88
C VAL A 13 7.16 14.09 2.27
N TYR A 14 6.02 14.58 1.78
CA TYR A 14 5.51 15.91 2.04
C TYR A 14 4.03 15.87 2.40
N VAL A 15 3.65 16.72 3.35
CA VAL A 15 2.25 16.99 3.69
C VAL A 15 1.79 18.23 2.90
N SER A 16 0.72 18.08 2.15
CA SER A 16 0.07 19.18 1.44
C SER A 16 -1.07 19.73 2.29
N ALA A 17 -0.74 20.60 3.26
CA ALA A 17 -1.71 21.10 4.24
C ALA A 17 -2.91 21.86 3.63
N ASP A 18 -2.74 22.46 2.44
CA ASP A 18 -3.83 23.15 1.73
C ASP A 18 -4.79 22.20 0.99
N TRP A 19 -4.57 20.89 1.07
CA TRP A 19 -5.30 19.87 0.33
C TRP A 19 -5.86 18.81 1.26
N GLY A 20 -7.15 18.53 1.14
CA GLY A 20 -7.79 17.42 1.86
C GLY A 20 -7.30 16.07 1.32
N ALA A 21 -7.17 15.08 2.21
CA ALA A 21 -6.77 13.75 1.83
C ALA A 21 -7.90 12.98 1.11
N CYS A 22 -7.58 12.36 -0.03
CA CYS A 22 -8.48 11.45 -0.72
C CYS A 22 -7.80 10.15 -1.15
N ALA A 23 -8.61 9.14 -1.44
CA ALA A 23 -8.19 7.81 -1.84
C ALA A 23 -9.22 7.18 -2.78
N PHE A 24 -8.84 6.13 -3.50
CA PHE A 24 -9.76 5.31 -4.27
C PHE A 24 -10.44 4.25 -3.39
N ASP A 25 -11.77 4.16 -3.48
CA ASP A 25 -12.58 3.11 -2.84
C ASP A 25 -12.80 1.88 -3.73
N GLY A 26 -12.31 1.93 -4.98
CA GLY A 26 -12.50 0.91 -6.01
C GLY A 26 -13.40 1.36 -7.16
N GLU A 27 -14.14 2.45 -7.00
CA GLU A 27 -14.98 3.04 -8.05
C GLU A 27 -14.67 4.53 -8.27
N ARG A 28 -14.44 5.27 -7.19
CA ARG A 28 -14.27 6.73 -7.22
C ARG A 28 -13.24 7.21 -6.20
N THR A 29 -12.79 8.44 -6.40
CA THR A 29 -11.99 9.16 -5.40
C THR A 29 -12.91 9.67 -4.29
N VAL A 30 -12.62 9.30 -3.05
CA VAL A 30 -13.37 9.67 -1.83
C VAL A 30 -12.46 10.31 -0.80
N GLU A 31 -13.04 11.10 0.11
CA GLU A 31 -12.32 11.61 1.28
C GLU A 31 -11.87 10.46 2.20
N ILE A 32 -10.65 10.57 2.75
CA ILE A 32 -10.21 9.64 3.79
C ILE A 32 -10.84 10.07 5.12
N GLY A 33 -11.98 9.48 5.46
CA GLY A 33 -12.67 9.76 6.73
C GLY A 33 -12.16 8.93 7.93
N THR A 34 -11.65 7.71 7.68
CA THR A 34 -11.13 6.82 8.74
C THR A 34 -9.72 6.37 8.39
N ALA A 35 -8.80 6.59 9.33
CA ALA A 35 -7.42 6.16 9.23
C ALA A 35 -6.85 5.83 10.62
N VAL A 36 -5.83 4.99 10.65
CA VAL A 36 -5.08 4.68 11.87
C VAL A 36 -3.67 5.27 11.79
N PRO A 37 -3.00 5.53 12.91
CA PRO A 37 -1.60 5.92 12.90
C PRO A 37 -0.78 4.93 12.07
N LEU A 38 0.16 5.43 11.26
CA LEU A 38 0.97 4.59 10.39
C LEU A 38 1.69 3.50 11.23
N PRO A 39 1.41 2.20 10.99
CA PRO A 39 2.01 1.14 11.77
C PRO A 39 3.54 1.11 11.64
N ALA A 40 4.22 0.77 12.75
CA ALA A 40 5.65 0.50 12.69
C ALA A 40 5.94 -0.68 11.76
N GLY A 41 6.99 -0.56 10.94
CA GLY A 41 7.35 -1.58 9.94
C GLY A 41 6.61 -1.45 8.60
N SER A 42 5.72 -0.46 8.44
CA SER A 42 5.18 -0.10 7.14
C SER A 42 6.27 0.39 6.19
N THR A 43 6.19 0.02 4.92
CA THR A 43 7.07 0.50 3.86
C THR A 43 6.33 1.51 2.99
N LEU A 44 6.86 2.72 2.87
CA LEU A 44 6.31 3.76 2.01
C LEU A 44 6.81 3.57 0.58
N VAL A 45 5.90 3.64 -0.40
CA VAL A 45 6.19 3.35 -1.80
C VAL A 45 5.60 4.43 -2.70
N PRO A 46 6.44 5.21 -3.39
CA PRO A 46 5.98 6.11 -4.44
C PRO A 46 5.41 5.31 -5.62
N LEU A 47 4.25 5.70 -6.13
CA LEU A 47 3.58 5.03 -7.25
C LEU A 47 3.96 5.60 -8.62
N ALA A 48 4.85 6.60 -8.67
CA ALA A 48 5.26 7.29 -9.90
C ALA A 48 4.07 7.75 -10.76
N ARG A 49 3.03 8.24 -10.08
CA ARG A 49 1.80 8.83 -10.64
C ARG A 49 1.47 10.12 -9.93
N GLU A 50 0.89 11.08 -10.64
CA GLU A 50 0.48 12.34 -10.02
C GLU A 50 -0.56 12.07 -8.93
N ALA A 51 -0.27 12.48 -7.70
CA ALA A 51 -1.19 12.33 -6.57
C ALA A 51 -2.45 13.16 -6.77
N GLU A 52 -3.58 12.66 -6.27
CA GLU A 52 -4.80 13.47 -6.13
C GLU A 52 -5.03 13.89 -4.67
N GLY A 53 -5.63 15.06 -4.52
CA GLY A 53 -6.14 15.58 -3.24
C GLY A 53 -7.48 16.27 -3.44
N LEU A 54 -8.16 16.58 -2.35
CA LEU A 54 -9.39 17.38 -2.36
C LEU A 54 -9.02 18.86 -2.33
N ASP A 55 -9.54 19.63 -3.30
CA ASP A 55 -9.45 21.08 -3.28
C ASP A 55 -10.34 21.68 -2.18
N ARG A 56 -10.29 23.01 -2.00
CA ARG A 56 -11.10 23.74 -1.02
C ARG A 56 -12.62 23.56 -1.16
N HIS A 57 -13.08 23.07 -2.32
CA HIS A 57 -14.49 22.79 -2.60
C HIS A 57 -14.84 21.31 -2.42
N GLY A 58 -13.89 20.48 -2.01
CA GLY A 58 -14.07 19.04 -1.82
C GLY A 58 -13.97 18.22 -3.11
N HIS A 59 -13.47 18.79 -4.21
CA HIS A 59 -13.31 18.05 -5.46
C HIS A 59 -11.92 17.43 -5.55
N ALA A 60 -11.87 16.15 -5.95
CA ALA A 60 -10.62 15.49 -6.30
C ALA A 60 -9.96 16.19 -7.50
N ARG A 61 -8.71 16.61 -7.31
CA ARG A 61 -7.86 17.21 -8.34
C ARG A 61 -6.42 16.72 -8.20
N PRO A 62 -5.67 16.68 -9.30
CA PRO A 62 -4.23 16.42 -9.23
C PRO A 62 -3.52 17.49 -8.39
N LEU A 63 -2.59 17.06 -7.55
CA LEU A 63 -1.82 17.96 -6.69
C LEU A 63 -0.80 18.80 -7.47
N GLY A 64 -0.50 18.43 -8.71
CA GLY A 64 0.47 19.06 -9.58
C GLY A 64 1.64 18.15 -9.94
N GLN A 65 2.34 18.53 -11.02
CA GLN A 65 3.47 17.77 -11.55
C GLN A 65 4.55 17.51 -10.50
N SER A 66 5.19 16.34 -10.60
CA SER A 66 6.26 15.87 -9.70
C SER A 66 5.84 15.62 -8.25
N ARG A 67 4.54 15.66 -7.95
CA ARG A 67 3.97 15.20 -6.68
C ARG A 67 3.40 13.81 -6.86
N TRP A 68 4.17 12.83 -6.45
CA TRP A 68 3.85 11.43 -6.66
C TRP A 68 2.96 10.87 -5.57
N ALA A 69 1.92 10.16 -5.98
CA ALA A 69 1.07 9.38 -5.09
C ALA A 69 1.93 8.43 -4.27
N LEU A 70 1.66 8.40 -2.97
CA LEU A 70 2.42 7.63 -2.01
C LEU A 70 1.49 6.61 -1.35
N GLY A 71 1.90 5.35 -1.37
CA GLY A 71 1.20 4.27 -0.69
C GLY A 71 2.01 3.67 0.44
N ALA A 72 1.34 2.98 1.37
CA ALA A 72 1.99 2.20 2.40
C ALA A 72 1.72 0.70 2.22
N VAL A 73 2.77 -0.11 2.14
CA VAL A 73 2.68 -1.56 2.31
C VAL A 73 2.69 -1.83 3.81
N LEU A 74 1.61 -2.47 4.29
CA LEU A 74 1.39 -2.69 5.72
C LEU A 74 1.94 -4.04 6.19
N PRO A 75 2.41 -4.12 7.45
CA PRO A 75 2.69 -5.41 8.06
C PRO A 75 1.40 -6.23 8.23
N ALA A 76 1.55 -7.52 8.51
CA ALA A 76 0.42 -8.38 8.85
C ALA A 76 -0.33 -7.86 10.08
N GLY A 77 -1.64 -8.12 10.16
CA GLY A 77 -2.52 -7.61 11.21
C GLY A 77 -3.20 -6.28 10.87
N TYR A 78 -3.14 -5.86 9.60
CA TYR A 78 -3.89 -4.72 9.10
C TYR A 78 -4.57 -5.06 7.78
N THR A 79 -5.80 -4.58 7.63
CA THR A 79 -6.54 -4.63 6.37
C THR A 79 -6.63 -3.23 5.80
N ARG A 80 -6.11 -3.04 4.57
CA ARG A 80 -6.28 -1.78 3.82
C ARG A 80 -7.75 -1.56 3.53
N THR A 81 -8.21 -0.31 3.68
CA THR A 81 -9.60 0.07 3.36
C THR A 81 -9.70 0.90 2.10
N LEU A 82 -8.65 1.67 1.76
CA LEU A 82 -8.61 2.52 0.56
C LEU A 82 -7.24 2.44 -0.12
N HIS A 83 -7.22 2.63 -1.44
CA HIS A 83 -6.01 2.65 -2.26
C HIS A 83 -5.56 4.10 -2.53
N PRO A 84 -4.26 4.43 -2.64
CA PRO A 84 -3.83 5.80 -2.93
C PRO A 84 -4.52 6.37 -4.17
N ALA A 85 -5.06 7.59 -4.07
CA ALA A 85 -5.63 8.28 -5.22
C ALA A 85 -4.52 8.90 -6.08
N TYR A 86 -4.63 8.68 -7.38
CA TYR A 86 -3.69 9.21 -8.36
C TYR A 86 -4.40 9.43 -9.68
N ARG A 87 -3.91 10.37 -10.46
CA ARG A 87 -4.43 10.65 -11.79
C ARG A 87 -4.07 9.49 -12.71
N ASP A 88 -5.08 8.81 -13.24
CA ASP A 88 -4.89 7.79 -14.26
C ASP A 88 -4.83 8.45 -15.64
N GLU A 89 -3.66 8.49 -16.27
CA GLU A 89 -3.49 8.99 -17.65
C GLU A 89 -3.75 7.89 -18.71
N GLY A 90 -4.29 6.75 -18.29
CA GLY A 90 -4.72 5.65 -19.14
C GLY A 90 -3.59 4.69 -19.56
N LEU A 91 -3.91 3.80 -20.52
CA LEU A 91 -3.07 2.66 -20.94
C LEU A 91 -1.69 3.03 -21.54
N ARG A 92 -1.38 4.32 -21.69
CA ARG A 92 -0.10 4.80 -22.26
C ARG A 92 1.03 4.84 -21.23
N GLU A 93 0.73 4.79 -19.94
CA GLU A 93 1.75 4.79 -18.90
C GLU A 93 2.14 3.37 -18.47
N SER A 94 3.40 3.21 -18.08
CA SER A 94 3.93 1.93 -17.59
C SER A 94 3.10 1.45 -16.39
N PRO A 95 2.60 0.20 -16.36
CA PRO A 95 1.69 -0.26 -15.31
C PRO A 95 2.22 0.07 -13.91
N VAL A 96 1.36 0.60 -13.04
CA VAL A 96 1.69 0.73 -11.62
C VAL A 96 1.99 -0.68 -11.11
N ALA A 97 3.11 -0.83 -10.40
CA ALA A 97 3.45 -2.12 -9.81
C ALA A 97 2.26 -2.60 -8.95
N PRO A 98 1.78 -3.85 -9.07
CA PRO A 98 0.60 -4.35 -8.37
C PRO A 98 0.90 -4.62 -6.89
N LEU A 99 1.39 -3.59 -6.20
CA LEU A 99 1.69 -3.61 -4.78
C LEU A 99 0.40 -3.40 -4.00
N ALA A 100 0.29 -4.13 -2.90
CA ALA A 100 -0.82 -4.06 -1.97
C ALA A 100 -0.74 -2.81 -1.07
N THR A 101 -0.68 -1.61 -1.66
CA THR A 101 -0.54 -0.34 -0.93
C THR A 101 -1.88 0.18 -0.42
N ALA A 102 -1.87 0.73 0.79
CA ALA A 102 -2.95 1.51 1.39
C ALA A 102 -2.69 3.03 1.24
N ALA A 103 -3.76 3.83 1.17
CA ALA A 103 -3.67 5.29 1.08
C ALA A 103 -3.14 5.92 2.38
N LEU A 104 -2.31 6.96 2.23
CA LEU A 104 -1.74 7.74 3.33
C LEU A 104 -2.41 9.10 3.46
N CYS A 105 -2.40 9.61 4.68
CA CYS A 105 -2.80 10.98 4.99
C CYS A 105 -2.01 11.50 6.20
N ALA A 106 -2.19 12.77 6.54
CA ALA A 106 -1.58 13.36 7.72
C ALA A 106 -2.61 14.10 8.57
N ASP A 107 -2.43 14.07 9.89
CA ASP A 107 -3.21 14.91 10.81
C ASP A 107 -2.69 16.37 10.81
N ASP A 108 -3.33 17.22 11.62
CA ASP A 108 -2.97 18.64 11.73
C ASP A 108 -1.56 18.87 12.30
N ALA A 109 -0.98 17.88 12.99
CA ALA A 109 0.38 17.92 13.50
C ALA A 109 1.42 17.41 12.47
N GLY A 110 0.97 16.95 11.30
CA GLY A 110 1.81 16.36 10.26
C GLY A 110 2.19 14.89 10.51
N SER A 111 1.58 14.24 11.50
CA SER A 111 1.79 12.81 11.77
C SER A 111 1.12 11.97 10.69
N LEU A 112 1.78 10.91 10.23
CA LEU A 112 1.26 10.06 9.17
C LEU A 112 0.22 9.06 9.69
N TYR A 113 -0.88 8.97 8.95
CA TYR A 113 -1.96 8.02 9.13
C TYR A 113 -2.18 7.24 7.83
N VAL A 114 -2.84 6.09 7.94
CA VAL A 114 -3.09 5.20 6.81
C VAL A 114 -4.53 4.70 6.81
N ALA A 115 -5.13 4.64 5.62
CA ALA A 115 -6.47 4.09 5.39
C ALA A 115 -6.46 2.56 5.54
N ALA A 116 -6.51 2.13 6.78
CA ALA A 116 -6.54 0.72 7.17
C ALA A 116 -7.26 0.55 8.50
N ILE A 117 -7.64 -0.69 8.79
CA ILE A 117 -8.12 -1.10 10.10
C ILE A 117 -7.20 -2.18 10.67
N PRO A 118 -6.95 -2.18 11.99
CA PRO A 118 -6.29 -3.30 12.65
C PRO A 118 -7.19 -4.52 12.51
N THR A 119 -6.64 -5.60 12.02
CA THR A 119 -7.30 -6.90 12.02
C THR A 119 -6.51 -7.82 12.92
N ALA A 120 -7.19 -8.49 13.85
CA ALA A 120 -6.54 -9.58 14.56
C ALA A 120 -5.97 -10.51 13.49
N PRO A 121 -4.66 -10.83 13.52
CA PRO A 121 -4.14 -11.84 12.63
C PRO A 121 -4.91 -13.10 12.96
N SER A 122 -5.93 -13.41 12.16
CA SER A 122 -6.52 -14.74 12.18
C SER A 122 -5.34 -15.68 11.99
N PRO A 123 -5.19 -16.75 12.79
CA PRO A 123 -4.21 -17.76 12.47
C PRO A 123 -4.58 -18.27 11.08
N VAL A 124 -3.92 -17.69 10.07
CA VAL A 124 -4.09 -18.08 8.68
C VAL A 124 -3.62 -19.51 8.70
N ARG A 125 -4.56 -20.45 8.80
CA ARG A 125 -4.26 -21.85 8.55
C ARG A 125 -3.71 -21.83 7.13
N PRO A 126 -2.43 -22.19 6.93
CA PRO A 126 -1.94 -22.38 5.58
C PRO A 126 -2.91 -23.38 4.95
N VAL A 127 -3.58 -23.01 3.87
CA VAL A 127 -4.18 -24.03 3.03
C VAL A 127 -3.00 -24.84 2.53
N GLU A 128 -2.84 -26.05 3.06
CA GLU A 128 -1.81 -26.96 2.62
C GLU A 128 -2.11 -27.37 1.18
N ASP A 129 -1.52 -26.66 0.22
CA ASP A 129 -1.27 -27.28 -1.06
C ASP A 129 -0.18 -28.34 -0.82
N GLY A 130 -0.59 -29.60 -0.67
CA GLY A 130 0.28 -30.77 -0.52
C GLY A 130 1.28 -31.00 -1.66
N ALA A 131 1.39 -30.06 -2.60
CA ALA A 131 2.34 -30.05 -3.71
C ALA A 131 3.67 -29.34 -3.38
N VAL A 132 3.69 -28.38 -2.43
CA VAL A 132 4.81 -27.43 -2.25
C VAL A 132 6.07 -28.09 -1.63
N ALA A 133 5.95 -29.27 -1.03
CA ALA A 133 7.07 -29.93 -0.33
C ALA A 133 7.86 -30.94 -1.19
N ARG A 134 7.58 -31.10 -2.49
CA ARG A 134 8.23 -32.14 -3.33
C ARG A 134 9.46 -31.69 -4.13
N THR A 135 9.98 -30.48 -3.93
CA THR A 135 11.08 -29.96 -4.73
C THR A 135 12.45 -30.14 -4.07
N ARG A 136 13.12 -31.23 -4.46
CA ARG A 136 14.57 -31.51 -4.35
C ARG A 136 15.18 -31.43 -2.94
N PRO A 137 15.38 -32.58 -2.25
CA PRO A 137 15.88 -32.64 -0.86
C PRO A 137 17.29 -32.06 -0.56
N GLY A 138 17.96 -31.42 -1.53
CA GLY A 138 19.24 -30.72 -1.35
C GLY A 138 19.21 -29.20 -1.56
N ASN A 139 18.09 -28.61 -2.00
CA ASN A 139 18.07 -27.19 -2.38
C ASN A 139 17.98 -26.28 -1.14
N ARG A 140 19.09 -25.58 -0.82
CA ARG A 140 19.16 -24.61 0.30
C ARG A 140 18.17 -23.45 0.13
N LEU A 141 17.99 -22.95 -1.10
CA LEU A 141 17.02 -21.88 -1.39
C LEU A 141 15.59 -22.37 -1.19
N GLY A 142 15.27 -23.59 -1.66
CA GLY A 142 13.97 -24.22 -1.44
C GLY A 142 13.62 -24.33 0.05
N ARG A 143 14.59 -24.71 0.91
CA ARG A 143 14.39 -24.74 2.37
C ARG A 143 14.15 -23.36 2.97
N GLN A 144 14.88 -22.33 2.53
CA GLN A 144 14.69 -20.97 3.01
C GLN A 144 13.32 -20.41 2.58
N LEU A 145 12.92 -20.63 1.33
CA LEU A 145 11.61 -20.22 0.83
C LEU A 145 10.49 -20.94 1.59
N ALA A 146 10.64 -22.25 1.87
CA ALA A 146 9.67 -23.00 2.65
C ALA A 146 9.55 -22.46 4.09
N ARG A 147 10.68 -22.05 4.70
CA ARG A 147 10.70 -21.37 5.99
C ARG A 147 9.97 -20.03 5.93
N CYS A 148 10.28 -19.18 4.95
CA CYS A 148 9.62 -17.89 4.77
C CYS A 148 8.10 -18.03 4.52
N ALA A 149 7.70 -19.02 3.72
CA ALA A 149 6.30 -19.31 3.43
C ALA A 149 5.51 -19.75 4.68
N ARG A 150 6.17 -20.48 5.59
CA ARG A 150 5.57 -21.05 6.80
C ARG A 150 5.60 -20.07 7.98
N GLU A 151 6.76 -19.51 8.29
CA GLU A 151 6.97 -18.65 9.48
C GLU A 151 6.49 -17.21 9.25
N HIS A 152 6.56 -16.72 8.01
CA HIS A 152 6.21 -15.33 7.68
C HIS A 152 4.99 -15.22 6.76
N ALA A 153 4.30 -16.33 6.52
CA ALA A 153 3.15 -16.41 5.61
C ALA A 153 3.41 -15.80 4.21
N CYS A 154 4.67 -15.80 3.75
CA CYS A 154 5.09 -15.07 2.57
C CYS A 154 4.48 -15.65 1.28
N ALA A 155 3.58 -14.90 0.63
CA ALA A 155 2.93 -15.30 -0.61
C ALA A 155 3.92 -15.48 -1.77
N GLY A 156 4.93 -14.60 -1.87
CA GLY A 156 5.98 -14.70 -2.90
C GLY A 156 6.82 -15.96 -2.74
N ALA A 157 7.17 -16.33 -1.49
CA ALA A 157 7.90 -17.56 -1.23
C ALA A 157 7.07 -18.81 -1.55
N ARG A 158 5.75 -18.80 -1.29
CA ARG A 158 4.84 -19.89 -1.72
C ARG A 158 4.76 -20.01 -3.24
N ALA A 159 4.64 -18.89 -3.95
CA ALA A 159 4.59 -18.88 -5.41
C ALA A 159 5.89 -19.45 -6.01
N ALA A 160 7.05 -19.05 -5.48
CA ALA A 160 8.35 -19.52 -5.93
C ALA A 160 8.60 -21.02 -5.71
N LEU A 161 7.90 -21.65 -4.76
CA LEU A 161 7.99 -23.09 -4.51
C LEU A 161 7.06 -23.94 -5.40
N ARG A 162 6.12 -23.31 -6.12
CA ARG A 162 5.20 -23.95 -7.07
C ARG A 162 5.73 -23.96 -8.52
N ALA A 163 6.74 -23.13 -8.82
CA ALA A 163 7.41 -23.03 -10.12
C ALA A 163 8.53 -24.06 -10.25
#